data_AF-A0A8J7DU90-F1
#
_entry.id   AF-A0A8J7DU90-F1
#
_cell.length_a   1.000
_cell.length_b   1.000
_cell.length_c   1.000
_cell.angle_alpha   90.00
_cell.angle_beta   90.00
_cell.angle_gamma   90.00
#
_symmetry.space_group_name_H-M   'P 1'
#
loop_
_entity.id
_entity.type
_entity.pdbx_description
1 polymer ?
#
loop_
_entity_poly.entity_id
_entity_poly.type
_entity_poly.pdbx_seq_one_letter_code
_entity_poly.pdbx_strand_id
1 'polypeptide(L)'
;MNSPNETFELEINVRPFEVVTVKILADTLVELRAIAAKKDMSLEGLIKFYVGQGLRADLTQMRADQTLNAAQQVLAEHLKSGEAAAKLVNEIRQRSITETAG
;
A
#
# COMPACT_ATOMS: atom_id res chain seq x y z
N MET A 1 29.03 27.29 26.66
CA MET A 1 28.29 28.30 25.89
C MET A 1 28.58 28.04 24.42
N ASN A 2 27.62 27.50 23.66
CA ASN A 2 27.79 27.30 22.21
C ASN A 2 27.39 28.59 21.48
N SER A 3 28.16 28.95 20.47
CA SER A 3 28.04 30.21 19.73
C SER A 3 26.70 30.29 18.96
N PRO A 4 26.02 31.45 18.91
CA PRO A 4 24.65 31.57 18.39
C PRO A 4 24.50 31.57 16.85
N ASN A 5 25.53 31.21 16.10
CA ASN A 5 25.62 31.45 14.64
C ASN A 5 26.08 30.21 13.84
N GLU A 6 25.73 29.01 14.27
CA GLU A 6 25.83 27.84 13.39
C GLU A 6 24.70 27.90 12.36
N THR A 7 25.03 28.22 11.11
CA THR A 7 24.14 28.04 9.96
C THR A 7 23.92 26.55 9.73
N PHE A 8 22.73 26.07 10.08
CA PHE A 8 22.28 24.71 9.73
C PHE A 8 21.87 24.70 8.25
N GLU A 9 22.72 24.15 7.39
CA GLU A 9 22.35 23.88 6.00
C GLU A 9 21.48 22.62 5.96
N LEU A 10 20.22 22.78 5.56
CA LEU A 10 19.29 21.67 5.34
C LEU A 10 19.63 20.99 4.00
N GLU A 11 20.34 19.88 4.07
CA GLU A 11 20.52 19.00 2.91
C GLU A 11 19.23 18.20 2.65
N ILE A 12 18.43 18.69 1.70
CA ILE A 12 17.20 18.00 1.29
C ILE A 12 17.58 16.78 0.43
N ASN A 13 17.48 15.60 1.02
CA ASN A 13 17.71 14.35 0.31
C ASN A 13 16.47 13.97 -0.53
N VAL A 14 16.52 14.27 -1.82
CA VAL A 14 15.40 14.03 -2.75
C VAL A 14 15.34 12.55 -3.11
N ARG A 15 14.19 11.90 -2.87
CA ARG A 15 13.99 10.51 -3.32
C ARG A 15 14.03 10.45 -4.85
N PRO A 16 14.71 9.45 -5.44
CA PRO A 16 14.63 9.18 -6.86
C PRO A 16 13.17 9.01 -7.29
N PHE A 17 12.82 9.57 -8.46
CA PHE A 17 11.49 9.44 -9.05
C PHE A 17 11.61 9.32 -10.57
N GLU A 18 10.59 8.71 -11.17
CA GLU A 18 10.43 8.65 -12.62
C GLU A 18 9.16 9.39 -13.02
N VAL A 19 9.16 9.98 -14.21
CA VAL A 19 8.00 10.69 -14.76
C VAL A 19 7.16 9.73 -15.58
N VAL A 20 5.90 9.57 -15.18
CA VAL A 20 4.90 8.79 -15.92
C VAL A 20 3.90 9.75 -16.56
N THR A 21 3.77 9.71 -17.89
CA THR A 21 2.78 10.52 -18.63
C THR A 21 1.54 9.66 -18.94
N VAL A 22 0.36 10.14 -18.55
CA VAL A 22 -0.91 9.43 -18.73
C VAL A 22 -1.93 10.35 -19.40
N LYS A 23 -2.64 9.83 -20.42
CA LYS A 23 -3.79 10.51 -20.99
C LYS A 23 -5.02 10.27 -20.11
N ILE A 24 -5.66 11.33 -19.66
CA ILE A 24 -6.87 11.29 -18.82
C ILE A 24 -7.96 12.04 -19.57
N LEU A 25 -9.20 11.55 -19.48
CA LEU A 25 -10.36 12.24 -20.07
C LEU A 25 -10.52 13.63 -19.43
N ALA A 26 -10.89 14.62 -20.25
CA ALA A 26 -10.93 16.01 -19.81
C ALA A 26 -11.95 16.25 -18.69
N ASP A 27 -13.09 15.57 -18.75
CA ASP A 27 -14.13 15.55 -17.71
C ASP A 27 -13.62 14.98 -16.38
N THR A 28 -12.91 13.85 -16.43
CA THR A 28 -12.29 13.23 -15.26
C THR A 28 -11.26 14.17 -14.63
N LEU A 29 -10.49 14.90 -15.43
CA LEU A 29 -9.53 15.88 -14.93
C LEU A 29 -10.23 17.05 -14.21
N VAL A 30 -11.41 17.48 -14.68
CA VAL A 30 -12.24 18.49 -14.00
C VAL A 30 -12.71 17.97 -12.64
N GLU A 31 -13.21 16.73 -12.59
CA GLU A 31 -13.64 16.10 -11.34
C GLU A 31 -12.49 15.94 -10.34
N LEU A 32 -11.32 15.49 -10.80
CA LEU A 32 -10.13 15.37 -9.94
C LEU A 32 -9.73 16.71 -9.33
N ARG A 33 -9.82 17.82 -10.08
CA ARG A 33 -9.55 19.16 -9.54
C ARG A 33 -10.57 19.57 -8.49
N ALA A 34 -11.85 19.29 -8.70
CA ALA A 34 -12.90 19.60 -7.74
C ALA A 34 -12.70 18.82 -6.42
N ILE A 35 -12.33 17.55 -6.51
CA ILE A 35 -12.03 16.73 -5.33
C ILE A 35 -10.75 17.19 -4.63
N ALA A 36 -9.72 17.57 -5.37
CA ALA A 36 -8.47 18.08 -4.80
C ALA A 36 -8.74 19.36 -3.99
N ALA A 37 -9.53 20.28 -4.53
CA ALA A 37 -9.96 21.49 -3.83
C ALA A 37 -10.77 21.17 -2.56
N LYS A 38 -11.72 20.23 -2.64
CA LYS A 38 -12.51 19.79 -1.47
C LYS A 38 -11.67 19.16 -0.36
N LYS A 39 -10.51 18.58 -0.71
CA LYS A 39 -9.60 17.90 0.23
C LYS A 39 -8.41 18.78 0.67
N ASP A 40 -8.39 20.05 0.27
CA ASP A 40 -7.26 20.98 0.50
C ASP A 40 -5.91 20.40 0.02
N MET A 41 -5.93 19.76 -1.15
CA MET A 41 -4.75 19.15 -1.78
C MET A 41 -4.50 19.76 -3.16
N SER A 42 -3.22 19.75 -3.60
CA SER A 42 -2.92 19.96 -5.01
C SER A 42 -3.43 18.79 -5.85
N LEU A 43 -3.70 19.03 -7.14
CA LEU A 43 -4.11 17.96 -8.07
C LEU A 43 -3.08 16.81 -8.09
N GLU A 44 -1.79 17.15 -8.13
CA GLU A 44 -0.69 16.18 -8.07
C GLU A 44 -0.70 15.40 -6.74
N GLY A 45 -0.92 16.10 -5.63
CA GLY A 45 -1.02 15.49 -4.29
C GLY A 45 -2.17 14.49 -4.22
N LEU A 46 -3.35 14.84 -4.77
CA LEU A 46 -4.49 13.94 -4.83
C LEU A 46 -4.19 12.70 -5.68
N ILE A 47 -3.58 12.87 -6.86
CA ILE A 47 -3.22 11.74 -7.73
C ILE A 47 -2.24 10.82 -7.02
N LYS A 48 -1.17 11.36 -6.41
CA LYS A 48 -0.20 10.57 -5.61
C LYS A 48 -0.88 9.84 -4.46
N PHE A 49 -1.83 10.50 -3.79
CA PHE A 49 -2.59 9.90 -2.69
C PHE A 49 -3.43 8.72 -3.17
N TYR A 50 -4.20 8.87 -4.25
CA TYR A 50 -5.04 7.80 -4.80
C TYR A 50 -4.22 6.63 -5.33
N VAL A 51 -3.15 6.89 -6.08
CA VAL A 51 -2.21 5.85 -6.52
C VAL A 51 -1.64 5.11 -5.31
N GLY A 52 -1.16 5.85 -4.31
CA GLY A 52 -0.60 5.26 -3.11
C GLY A 52 -1.61 4.48 -2.27
N GLN A 53 -2.87 4.89 -2.23
CA GLN A 53 -3.93 4.19 -1.51
C GLN A 53 -4.24 2.84 -2.15
N GLY A 54 -4.51 2.81 -3.46
CA GLY A 54 -4.78 1.56 -4.20
C GLY A 54 -3.59 0.61 -4.13
N LEU A 55 -2.39 1.11 -4.44
CA LEU A 55 -1.18 0.29 -4.43
C LEU A 55 -0.88 -0.32 -3.06
N ARG A 56 -1.06 0.43 -1.96
CA ARG A 56 -0.85 -0.11 -0.61
C ARG A 56 -1.86 -1.20 -0.26
N ALA A 57 -3.11 -1.08 -0.71
CA ALA A 57 -4.12 -2.11 -0.52
C ALA A 57 -3.74 -3.39 -1.27
N ASP A 58 -3.40 -3.26 -2.56
CA ASP A 58 -3.03 -4.38 -3.41
C ASP A 58 -1.76 -5.09 -2.91
N LEU A 59 -0.74 -4.33 -2.50
CA LEU A 59 0.50 -4.89 -1.96
C LEU A 59 0.27 -5.61 -0.63
N THR A 60 -0.64 -5.12 0.22
CA THR A 60 -1.01 -5.80 1.47
C THR A 60 -1.66 -7.15 1.17
N GLN A 61 -2.61 -7.17 0.23
CA GLN A 61 -3.29 -8.40 -0.17
C GLN A 61 -2.31 -9.41 -0.78
N MET A 62 -1.47 -8.95 -1.71
CA MET A 62 -0.45 -9.79 -2.36
C MET A 62 0.49 -10.44 -1.34
N ARG A 63 0.95 -9.68 -0.33
CA ARG A 63 1.81 -10.23 0.74
C ARG A 63 1.06 -11.24 1.61
N ALA A 64 -0.20 -10.96 1.97
CA ALA A 64 -1.02 -11.90 2.73
C ALA A 64 -1.18 -13.23 1.98
N ASP A 65 -1.48 -13.19 0.68
CA ASP A 65 -1.58 -14.39 -0.15
C ASP A 65 -0.25 -15.14 -0.26
N GLN A 66 0.87 -14.44 -0.44
CA GLN A 66 2.20 -15.05 -0.43
C GLN A 66 2.50 -15.77 0.91
N THR A 67 2.19 -15.14 2.03
CA THR A 67 2.36 -15.74 3.36
C THR A 67 1.49 -16.98 3.53
N LEU A 68 0.21 -16.93 3.14
CA LEU A 68 -0.70 -18.07 3.24
C LEU A 68 -0.27 -19.24 2.33
N ASN A 69 0.21 -18.95 1.13
CA ASN A 69 0.74 -19.97 0.22
C ASN A 69 2.00 -20.65 0.78
N ALA A 70 2.93 -19.86 1.33
CA ALA A 70 4.12 -20.40 1.99
C ALA A 70 3.73 -21.26 3.21
N ALA A 71 2.77 -20.80 4.01
CA ALA A 71 2.23 -21.56 5.14
C ALA A 71 1.59 -22.88 4.68
N GLN A 72 0.82 -22.87 3.59
CA GLN A 72 0.22 -24.09 3.05
C GLN A 72 1.28 -25.10 2.64
N GLN A 73 2.35 -24.65 1.99
CA GLN A 73 3.45 -25.53 1.58
C GLN A 73 4.13 -26.18 2.79
N VAL A 74 4.53 -25.37 3.78
CA VAL A 74 5.15 -25.85 5.01
C VAL A 74 4.22 -26.83 5.75
N LEU A 75 2.94 -26.50 5.88
CA LEU A 75 1.95 -27.39 6.51
C LEU A 75 1.76 -28.70 5.73
N ALA A 76 1.73 -28.66 4.40
CA ALA A 76 1.58 -29.85 3.58
C ALA A 76 2.78 -30.80 3.76
N GLU A 77 3.99 -30.26 3.86
CA GLU A 77 5.23 -31.01 4.13
C GLU A 77 5.17 -31.68 5.51
N HIS A 78 4.78 -30.94 6.55
CA HIS A 78 4.73 -31.47 7.92
C HIS A 78 3.57 -32.45 8.16
N LEU A 79 2.39 -32.18 7.60
CA LEU A 79 1.20 -33.00 7.76
C LEU A 79 1.16 -34.19 6.79
N LYS A 80 2.05 -34.19 5.78
CA LYS A 80 2.05 -35.15 4.66
C LYS A 80 0.70 -35.23 3.94
N SER A 81 -0.06 -34.12 3.97
CA SER A 81 -1.40 -34.02 3.40
C SER A 81 -1.68 -32.59 2.94
N GLY A 82 -1.79 -32.42 1.62
CA GLY A 82 -2.14 -31.12 1.02
C GLY A 82 -3.57 -30.68 1.35
N GLU A 83 -4.50 -31.62 1.49
CA GLU A 83 -5.89 -31.32 1.84
C GLU A 83 -6.01 -30.77 3.26
N ALA A 84 -5.32 -31.40 4.23
CA ALA A 84 -5.32 -30.93 5.62
C ALA A 84 -4.68 -29.54 5.74
N ALA A 85 -3.57 -29.31 5.03
CA ALA A 85 -2.92 -28.00 4.97
C ALA A 85 -3.82 -26.92 4.38
N ALA A 86 -4.51 -27.21 3.27
CA ALA A 86 -5.44 -26.27 2.64
C ALA A 86 -6.63 -25.92 3.56
N LYS A 87 -7.17 -26.90 4.31
CA LYS A 87 -8.23 -26.65 5.30
C LYS A 87 -7.76 -25.68 6.39
N LEU A 88 -6.58 -25.89 6.97
CA LEU A 88 -6.03 -25.03 8.01
C LEU A 88 -5.76 -23.60 7.51
N VAL A 89 -5.18 -23.46 6.31
CA VAL A 89 -4.91 -22.14 5.73
C VAL A 89 -6.20 -21.38 5.40
N ASN A 90 -7.23 -22.08 4.91
CA ASN A 90 -8.55 -21.48 4.71
C ASN A 90 -9.19 -21.03 6.02
N GLU A 91 -9.04 -21.82 7.09
CA GLU A 91 -9.53 -21.44 8.41
C GLU A 91 -8.81 -20.18 8.95
N ILE A 92 -7.48 -20.10 8.80
CA ILE A 92 -6.70 -18.91 9.16
C ILE A 92 -7.20 -17.68 8.40
N ARG A 93 -7.47 -17.82 7.10
CA ARG A 93 -8.00 -16.73 6.25
C ARG A 93 -9.37 -16.24 6.73
N GLN A 94 -10.27 -17.13 7.13
CA GLN A 94 -11.60 -16.75 7.62
C GLN A 94 -11.52 -16.00 8.95
N ARG A 95 -10.64 -16.44 9.86
CA ARG A 95 -10.46 -15.80 11.17
C ARG A 95 -9.85 -14.40 11.04
N SER A 96 -8.84 -14.21 10.19
CA SER A 96 -8.17 -12.91 10.02
C SER A 96 -9.07 -11.82 9.43
N ILE A 97 -10.02 -12.18 8.58
CA ILE A 97 -11.01 -11.23 8.03
C ILE A 97 -12.00 -10.78 9.13
N THR A 98 -12.37 -11.68 10.03
CA THR A 98 -13.39 -11.43 11.07
C THR A 98 -12.86 -10.55 12.20
N GLU A 99 -11.57 -10.64 12.54
CA GLU A 99 -10.93 -9.81 13.57
C GLU A 99 -10.71 -8.35 13.14
N THR A 100 -10.77 -8.03 11.85
CA THR A 100 -10.56 -6.65 11.35
C THR A 100 -11.84 -5.81 11.32
N ALA A 101 -13.00 -6.42 11.61
CA ALA A 101 -14.32 -5.77 11.59
C ALA A 101 -14.90 -5.45 12.98
N GLY A 102 -14.10 -5.60 14.05
CA GLY A 102 -14.46 -5.35 15.44
C GLY A 102 -13.81 -4.11 16.03
#